data_AF-A0A1W5D2N1-F1
#
_entry.id   AF-A0A1W5D2N1-F1
#
_cell.length_a   1.000
_cell.length_b   1.000
_cell.length_c   1.000
_cell.angle_alpha   90.00
_cell.angle_beta   90.00
_cell.angle_gamma   90.00
#
_symmetry.space_group_name_H-M   'P 1'
#
loop_
_entity.id
_entity.type
_entity.pdbx_description
1 polymer ?
#
loop_
_entity_poly.entity_id
_entity_poly.type
_entity_poly.pdbx_seq_one_letter_code
_entity_poly.pdbx_strand_id
1 'polypeptide(L)'
;MAETAALYRRVLKGYEKAWGPEHTSTLNTVHSLGILYKNQGKMAEAEALYRRALEGYEKAWGPEHRSTLVTVHNLGVLYADQGKMAEAEAMYRRALEGNEKAWGPEHTSTLNTVHSLGILYADQGKMAEAEALYRRALEGYEKARGPEHASTLVTVHNLGVLYKDQGKMAEAEAMYRRALEGNETARGPEDAPTLVTVHNLGVLYKDQGKMAEAEA
;
A
#
# COMPACT_ATOMS: atom_id res chain seq x y z
N MET A 1 -19.63 -7.27 9.97
CA MET A 1 -18.51 -6.62 10.69
C MET A 1 -18.46 -6.96 12.17
N ALA A 2 -19.51 -6.71 12.97
CA ALA A 2 -19.52 -7.04 14.41
C ALA A 2 -19.45 -8.56 14.68
N GLU A 3 -20.20 -9.35 13.90
CA GLU A 3 -20.17 -10.82 13.96
C GLU A 3 -18.80 -11.40 13.62
N THR A 4 -18.16 -10.86 12.58
CA THR A 4 -16.79 -11.22 12.18
C THR A 4 -15.80 -11.02 13.33
N ALA A 5 -15.84 -9.86 13.99
CA ALA A 5 -14.96 -9.59 15.14
C ALA A 5 -15.22 -10.54 16.31
N ALA A 6 -16.48 -10.91 16.56
CA ALA A 6 -16.83 -11.88 17.61
C ALA A 6 -16.27 -13.28 17.30
N LEU A 7 -16.33 -13.72 16.04
CA LEU A 7 -15.75 -14.99 15.60
C LEU A 7 -14.23 -15.01 15.78
N TYR A 8 -13.52 -13.97 15.33
CA TYR A 8 -12.06 -13.87 15.53
C TYR A 8 -11.67 -13.88 17.01
N ARG A 9 -12.38 -13.16 17.89
CA ARG A 9 -12.12 -13.21 19.33
C ARG A 9 -12.37 -14.59 19.94
N ARG A 10 -13.41 -15.30 19.49
CA ARG A 10 -13.70 -16.67 19.93
C ARG A 10 -12.59 -17.62 19.51
N VAL A 11 -12.14 -17.54 18.26
CA VAL A 11 -11.01 -18.33 17.72
C VAL A 11 -9.73 -18.02 18.50
N LEU A 12 -9.45 -16.73 18.73
CA LEU A 12 -8.27 -16.30 19.47
C LEU A 12 -8.21 -16.93 20.87
N LYS A 13 -9.30 -16.84 21.62
CA LYS A 13 -9.39 -17.46 22.97
C LYS A 13 -9.20 -18.99 22.91
N GLY A 14 -9.70 -19.63 21.86
CA GLY A 14 -9.52 -21.07 21.64
C GLY A 14 -8.05 -21.44 21.41
N TYR A 15 -7.37 -20.73 20.49
CA TYR A 15 -5.96 -20.98 20.18
C TYR A 15 -5.02 -20.61 21.32
N GLU A 16 -5.27 -19.51 22.03
CA GLU A 16 -4.50 -19.17 23.24
C GLU A 16 -4.56 -20.29 24.28
N LYS A 17 -5.74 -20.88 24.49
CA LYS A 17 -5.92 -22.00 25.43
C LYS A 17 -5.26 -23.30 24.93
N ALA A 18 -5.38 -23.60 23.64
CA ALA A 18 -4.93 -24.86 23.07
C ALA A 18 -3.41 -24.89 22.86
N TRP A 19 -2.83 -23.79 22.38
CA TRP A 19 -1.47 -23.74 21.85
C TRP A 19 -0.63 -22.58 22.42
N GLY A 20 -1.22 -21.69 23.20
CA GLY A 20 -0.54 -20.57 23.83
C GLY A 20 -0.56 -19.27 23.01
N PRO A 21 -0.14 -18.14 23.63
CA PRO A 21 -0.22 -16.81 23.05
C PRO A 21 0.75 -16.58 21.87
N GLU A 22 1.84 -17.33 21.80
CA GLU A 22 2.93 -17.16 20.81
C GLU A 22 2.83 -18.14 19.63
N HIS A 23 1.85 -19.05 19.64
CA HIS A 23 1.67 -20.00 18.56
C HIS A 23 1.26 -19.29 17.26
N THR A 24 1.76 -19.74 16.10
CA THR A 24 1.54 -19.10 14.80
C THR A 24 0.05 -18.86 14.49
N SER A 25 -0.82 -19.83 14.76
CA SER A 25 -2.27 -19.66 14.54
C SER A 25 -2.88 -18.58 15.45
N THR A 26 -2.38 -18.44 16.69
CA THR A 26 -2.77 -17.39 17.61
C THR A 26 -2.34 -16.03 17.06
N LEU A 27 -1.07 -15.89 16.66
CA LEU A 27 -0.52 -14.65 16.11
C LEU A 27 -1.19 -14.24 14.80
N ASN A 28 -1.49 -15.20 13.91
CA ASN A 28 -2.27 -14.96 12.69
C ASN A 28 -3.64 -14.38 13.02
N THR A 29 -4.31 -14.94 14.03
CA THR A 29 -5.63 -14.47 14.48
C THR A 29 -5.56 -13.06 15.07
N VAL A 30 -4.53 -12.77 15.89
CA VAL A 30 -4.26 -11.43 16.43
C VAL A 30 -4.05 -10.42 15.29
N HIS A 31 -3.19 -10.76 14.32
CA HIS A 31 -2.91 -9.90 13.17
C HIS A 31 -4.18 -9.63 12.32
N SER A 32 -4.96 -10.68 12.01
CA SER A 32 -6.22 -10.52 11.27
C SER A 32 -7.25 -9.67 12.01
N LEU A 33 -7.32 -9.78 13.34
CA LEU A 33 -8.18 -8.91 14.15
C LEU A 33 -7.70 -7.45 14.09
N GLY A 34 -6.38 -7.23 14.02
CA GLY A 34 -5.78 -5.90 13.80
C GLY A 34 -6.24 -5.28 12.48
N ILE A 35 -6.18 -6.03 11.37
CA ILE A 35 -6.70 -5.60 10.06
C ILE A 35 -8.19 -5.24 10.15
N LEU A 36 -8.97 -6.10 10.80
CA LEU A 36 -10.41 -5.87 10.94
C LEU A 36 -10.72 -4.59 11.72
N TYR A 37 -9.97 -4.30 12.78
CA TYR A 37 -10.14 -3.08 13.58
C TYR A 37 -9.68 -1.83 12.85
N LYS A 38 -8.57 -1.88 12.11
CA LYS A 38 -8.16 -0.79 11.21
C LYS A 38 -9.30 -0.44 10.26
N ASN A 39 -9.88 -1.43 9.60
CA ASN A 39 -10.98 -1.24 8.64
C ASN A 39 -12.29 -0.73 9.30
N GLN A 40 -12.39 -0.79 10.63
CA GLN A 40 -13.51 -0.21 11.41
C GLN A 40 -13.18 1.17 11.99
N GLY A 41 -12.01 1.75 11.68
CA GLY A 41 -11.54 3.00 12.27
C GLY A 41 -11.08 2.87 13.74
N LYS A 42 -10.96 1.65 14.26
CA LYS A 42 -10.52 1.36 15.63
C LYS A 42 -9.00 1.31 15.70
N MET A 43 -8.39 2.47 15.48
CA MET A 43 -6.96 2.58 15.19
C MET A 43 -6.10 2.17 16.40
N ALA A 44 -6.49 2.52 17.62
CA ALA A 44 -5.75 2.16 18.83
C ALA A 44 -5.78 0.65 19.11
N GLU A 45 -6.94 0.02 18.94
CA GLU A 45 -7.07 -1.43 19.12
C GLU A 45 -6.33 -2.20 18.00
N ALA A 46 -6.34 -1.69 16.77
CA ALA A 46 -5.54 -2.25 15.69
C ALA A 46 -4.04 -2.17 15.97
N GLU A 47 -3.56 -1.03 16.46
CA GLU A 47 -2.16 -0.81 16.83
C GLU A 47 -1.70 -1.79 17.91
N ALA A 48 -2.50 -1.95 18.97
CA ALA A 48 -2.20 -2.90 20.05
C ALA A 48 -2.11 -4.34 19.55
N LEU A 49 -3.01 -4.76 18.66
CA LEU A 49 -3.00 -6.09 18.07
C LEU A 49 -1.80 -6.30 17.14
N TYR A 50 -1.47 -5.33 16.29
CA TYR A 50 -0.30 -5.43 15.43
C TYR A 50 1.01 -5.47 16.23
N ARG A 51 1.17 -4.65 17.28
CA ARG A 51 2.35 -4.74 18.14
C ARG A 51 2.48 -6.09 18.82
N ARG A 52 1.37 -6.63 19.34
CA ARG A 52 1.34 -7.98 19.93
C ARG A 52 1.73 -9.05 18.91
N ALA A 53 1.18 -8.99 17.70
CA ALA A 53 1.52 -9.95 16.65
C ALA A 53 2.99 -9.81 16.23
N LEU A 54 3.50 -8.58 16.13
CA LEU A 54 4.87 -8.28 15.77
C LEU A 54 5.86 -8.89 16.76
N GLU A 55 5.68 -8.63 18.05
CA GLU A 55 6.51 -9.20 19.12
C GLU A 55 6.53 -10.74 19.08
N GLY A 56 5.35 -11.35 18.91
CA GLY A 56 5.24 -12.80 18.79
C GLY A 56 5.94 -13.37 17.57
N TYR A 57 5.81 -12.74 16.40
CA TYR A 57 6.49 -13.20 15.18
C TYR A 57 8.00 -13.01 15.23
N GLU A 58 8.47 -11.89 15.79
CA GLU A 58 9.89 -11.65 15.99
C GLU A 58 10.51 -12.71 16.90
N LYS A 59 9.82 -13.08 17.98
CA LYS A 59 10.28 -14.12 18.89
C LYS A 59 10.27 -15.52 18.25
N ALA A 60 9.21 -15.86 17.52
CA ALA A 60 9.05 -17.21 16.96
C ALA A 60 9.88 -17.43 15.68
N TRP A 61 10.04 -16.41 14.85
CA TRP A 61 10.56 -16.55 13.49
C TRP A 61 11.65 -15.54 13.13
N GLY A 62 11.89 -14.54 13.97
CA GLY A 62 12.90 -13.51 13.75
C GLY A 62 12.39 -12.27 13.02
N PRO A 63 13.23 -11.21 12.96
CA PRO A 63 12.87 -9.89 12.44
C PRO A 63 12.62 -9.86 10.92
N GLU A 64 13.22 -10.78 10.17
CA GLU A 64 13.19 -10.83 8.69
C GLU A 64 12.16 -11.82 8.15
N HIS A 65 11.41 -12.50 9.03
CA HIS A 65 10.39 -13.43 8.60
C HIS A 65 9.21 -12.71 7.93
N ARG A 66 8.57 -13.38 6.95
CA ARG A 66 7.45 -12.82 6.16
C ARG A 66 6.37 -12.17 7.03
N SER A 67 5.88 -12.89 8.05
CA SER A 67 4.79 -12.41 8.90
C SER A 67 5.21 -11.21 9.75
N THR A 68 6.48 -11.16 10.15
CA THR A 68 7.07 -10.01 10.83
C THR A 68 7.05 -8.79 9.92
N LEU A 69 7.63 -8.90 8.73
CA LEU A 69 7.74 -7.78 7.77
C LEU A 69 6.37 -7.29 7.28
N VAL A 70 5.40 -8.19 7.06
CA VAL A 70 4.02 -7.80 6.74
C VAL A 70 3.38 -7.03 7.90
N THR A 71 3.64 -7.44 9.15
CA THR A 71 3.09 -6.72 10.32
C THR A 71 3.75 -5.35 10.49
N VAL A 72 5.06 -5.25 10.26
CA VAL A 72 5.77 -3.96 10.25
C VAL A 72 5.20 -3.03 9.16
N HIS A 73 5.01 -3.53 7.93
CA HIS A 73 4.40 -2.76 6.85
C HIS A 73 2.99 -2.27 7.22
N ASN A 74 2.14 -3.14 7.79
CA ASN A 74 0.78 -2.78 8.20
C ASN A 74 0.74 -1.77 9.36
N LEU A 75 1.73 -1.78 10.26
CA LEU A 75 1.91 -0.69 11.23
C LEU A 75 2.27 0.64 10.54
N GLY A 76 3.10 0.59 9.48
CA GLY A 76 3.39 1.75 8.64
C GLY A 76 2.12 2.36 8.03
N VAL A 77 1.27 1.52 7.43
CA VAL A 77 -0.03 1.95 6.89
C VAL A 77 -0.91 2.54 7.99
N LEU A 78 -1.00 1.86 9.14
CA LEU A 78 -1.83 2.33 10.26
C LEU A 78 -1.38 3.70 10.77
N TYR A 79 -0.07 3.94 10.88
CA TYR A 79 0.46 5.23 11.31
C TYR A 79 0.25 6.32 10.26
N ALA A 80 0.40 6.01 8.96
CA ALA A 80 0.11 6.95 7.88
C ALA A 80 -1.37 7.39 7.92
N ASP A 81 -2.31 6.45 8.10
CA ASP A 81 -3.75 6.74 8.24
C ASP A 81 -4.07 7.59 9.48
N GLN A 82 -3.21 7.57 10.51
CA GLN A 82 -3.33 8.40 11.71
C GLN A 82 -2.63 9.77 11.57
N GLY A 83 -1.96 10.05 10.44
CA GLY A 83 -1.12 11.23 10.25
C GLY A 83 0.20 11.20 11.01
N LYS A 84 0.59 10.05 11.58
CA LYS A 84 1.86 9.83 12.29
C LYS A 84 2.97 9.53 11.29
N MET A 85 3.35 10.55 10.53
CA MET A 85 4.20 10.39 9.35
C MET A 85 5.60 9.88 9.67
N ALA A 86 6.20 10.28 10.80
CA ALA A 86 7.53 9.83 11.19
C ALA A 86 7.55 8.35 11.60
N GLU A 87 6.53 7.91 12.35
CA GLU A 87 6.36 6.52 12.75
C GLU A 87 6.05 5.63 11.55
N ALA A 88 5.23 6.12 10.60
CA ALA A 88 4.98 5.43 9.34
C ALA A 88 6.27 5.22 8.54
N GLU A 89 7.08 6.28 8.39
CA GLU A 89 8.36 6.24 7.68
C GLU A 89 9.32 5.23 8.31
N ALA A 90 9.42 5.22 9.65
CA ALA A 90 10.25 4.27 10.39
C ALA A 90 9.82 2.82 10.14
N MET A 91 8.51 2.54 10.17
CA MET A 91 7.99 1.19 9.88
C MET A 91 8.23 0.79 8.42
N TYR A 92 7.95 1.65 7.45
CA TYR A 92 8.17 1.33 6.05
C TYR A 92 9.64 1.11 5.73
N ARG A 93 10.57 1.93 6.25
CA ARG A 93 12.01 1.69 6.06
C ARG A 93 12.45 0.36 6.65
N ARG A 94 11.99 0.03 7.86
CA ARG A 94 12.27 -1.27 8.49
C ARG A 94 11.75 -2.44 7.64
N ALA A 95 10.52 -2.34 7.14
CA ALA A 95 9.94 -3.36 6.27
C ALA A 95 10.70 -3.46 4.93
N LEU A 96 11.15 -2.32 4.37
CA LEU A 96 11.90 -2.28 3.12
C LEU A 96 13.25 -3.00 3.27
N GLU A 97 14.03 -2.62 4.27
CA GLU A 97 15.34 -3.23 4.55
C GLU A 97 15.22 -4.76 4.75
N GLY A 98 14.24 -5.18 5.56
CA GLY A 98 14.02 -6.61 5.81
C GLY A 98 13.54 -7.36 4.58
N ASN A 99 12.65 -6.79 3.76
CA ASN A 99 12.18 -7.42 2.53
C ASN A 99 13.29 -7.51 1.47
N GLU A 100 14.11 -6.47 1.31
CA GLU A 100 15.27 -6.48 0.42
C GLU A 100 16.26 -7.58 0.82
N LYS A 101 16.55 -7.72 2.11
CA LYS A 101 17.47 -8.74 2.61
C LYS A 101 16.92 -10.16 2.44
N ALA A 102 15.65 -10.39 2.75
CA ALA A 102 15.09 -11.73 2.74
C ALA A 102 14.62 -12.21 1.36
N TRP A 103 14.23 -11.30 0.44
CA TRP A 103 13.57 -11.65 -0.82
C TRP A 103 14.13 -10.93 -2.04
N GLY A 104 14.96 -9.91 -1.84
CA GLY A 104 15.53 -9.09 -2.90
C GLY A 104 14.71 -7.85 -3.26
N PRO A 105 15.31 -6.94 -4.03
CA PRO A 105 14.75 -5.61 -4.33
C PRO A 105 13.52 -5.63 -5.25
N GLU A 106 13.38 -6.68 -6.09
CA GLU A 106 12.29 -6.81 -7.07
C GLU A 106 11.13 -7.67 -6.56
N HIS A 107 11.24 -8.23 -5.34
CA HIS A 107 10.15 -9.02 -4.79
C HIS A 107 8.91 -8.16 -4.54
N THR A 108 7.73 -8.69 -4.82
CA THR A 108 6.47 -7.92 -4.77
C THR A 108 6.16 -7.29 -3.42
N SER A 109 6.58 -7.91 -2.30
CA SER A 109 6.43 -7.31 -0.96
C SER A 109 7.39 -6.13 -0.73
N THR A 110 8.59 -6.20 -1.31
CA THR A 110 9.54 -5.09 -1.36
C THR A 110 8.94 -3.92 -2.14
N LEU A 111 8.45 -4.19 -3.35
CA LEU A 111 7.85 -3.18 -4.23
C LEU A 111 6.60 -2.53 -3.61
N ASN A 112 5.76 -3.30 -2.92
CA ASN A 112 4.61 -2.75 -2.17
C ASN A 112 5.07 -1.73 -1.11
N THR A 113 6.18 -2.03 -0.42
CA THR A 113 6.73 -1.12 0.60
C THR A 113 7.37 0.11 -0.03
N VAL A 114 8.10 -0.05 -1.14
CA VAL A 114 8.65 1.07 -1.94
C VAL A 114 7.53 2.00 -2.39
N HIS A 115 6.45 1.46 -2.95
CA HIS A 115 5.30 2.24 -3.40
C HIS A 115 4.63 3.00 -2.23
N SER A 116 4.42 2.34 -1.09
CA SER A 116 3.80 2.96 0.09
C SER A 116 4.66 4.06 0.71
N LEU A 117 5.99 3.89 0.69
CA LEU A 117 6.92 4.95 1.09
C LEU A 117 6.91 6.12 0.09
N GLY A 118 6.70 5.84 -1.21
CA GLY A 118 6.48 6.86 -2.23
C GLY A 118 5.24 7.71 -1.97
N ILE A 119 4.11 7.08 -1.61
CA ILE A 119 2.90 7.79 -1.17
C ILE A 119 3.21 8.68 0.03
N LEU A 120 3.84 8.11 1.07
CA LEU A 120 4.15 8.85 2.30
C LEU A 120 5.01 10.10 2.02
N TYR A 121 5.99 10.01 1.12
CA TYR A 121 6.81 11.15 0.75
C TYR A 121 6.06 12.17 -0.10
N ALA A 122 5.17 11.74 -0.99
CA ALA A 122 4.30 12.66 -1.73
C ALA A 122 3.42 13.47 -0.76
N ASP A 123 2.82 12.81 0.23
CA ASP A 123 1.99 13.46 1.27
C ASP A 123 2.80 14.44 2.14
N GLN A 124 4.10 14.20 2.31
CA GLN A 124 5.03 15.11 3.00
C GLN A 124 5.57 16.24 2.10
N GLY A 125 5.22 16.28 0.81
CA GLY A 125 5.75 17.24 -0.16
C GLY A 125 7.19 16.94 -0.62
N LYS A 126 7.75 15.77 -0.29
CA LYS A 126 9.07 15.30 -0.73
C LYS A 126 8.99 14.71 -2.14
N MET A 127 8.69 15.59 -3.11
CA MET A 127 8.28 15.19 -4.46
C MET A 127 9.37 14.42 -5.22
N ALA A 128 10.65 14.77 -5.04
CA ALA A 128 11.76 14.10 -5.73
C ALA A 128 11.99 12.67 -5.19
N GLU A 129 11.91 12.50 -3.88
CA GLU A 129 12.03 11.20 -3.22
C GLU A 129 10.84 10.30 -3.55
N ALA A 130 9.62 10.85 -3.58
CA ALA A 130 8.43 10.13 -4.03
C ALA A 130 8.56 9.65 -5.48
N GLU A 131 9.04 10.53 -6.38
CA GLU A 131 9.24 10.21 -7.80
C GLU A 131 10.24 9.07 -7.99
N ALA A 132 11.36 9.10 -7.27
CA ALA A 132 12.36 8.05 -7.31
C ALA A 132 11.81 6.69 -6.85
N LEU A 133 11.03 6.69 -5.75
CA LEU A 133 10.42 5.46 -5.24
C LEU A 133 9.33 4.93 -6.17
N TYR A 134 8.47 5.78 -6.72
CA TYR A 134 7.46 5.32 -7.67
C TYR A 134 8.07 4.78 -8.96
N ARG A 135 9.11 5.40 -9.51
CA ARG A 135 9.82 4.85 -10.68
C ARG A 135 10.42 3.48 -10.38
N ARG A 136 11.05 3.34 -9.22
CA ARG A 136 11.59 2.05 -8.76
C ARG A 136 10.50 0.98 -8.63
N ALA A 137 9.37 1.33 -8.01
CA ALA A 137 8.24 0.42 -7.87
C ALA A 137 7.65 0.03 -9.24
N LEU A 138 7.51 1.00 -10.15
CA LEU A 138 6.99 0.80 -11.50
C LEU A 138 7.84 -0.19 -12.29
N GLU A 139 9.15 0.05 -12.39
CA GLU A 139 10.09 -0.84 -13.08
C GLU A 139 10.04 -2.26 -12.51
N GLY A 140 10.03 -2.38 -11.18
CA GLY A 140 9.94 -3.68 -10.52
C GLY A 140 8.62 -4.40 -10.78
N TYR A 141 7.48 -3.70 -10.74
CA TYR A 141 6.18 -4.33 -11.00
C TYR A 141 5.99 -4.72 -12.46
N GLU A 142 6.47 -3.90 -13.40
CA GLU A 142 6.47 -4.23 -14.82
C GLU A 142 7.21 -5.54 -15.06
N LYS A 143 8.40 -5.70 -14.47
CA LYS A 143 9.19 -6.92 -14.59
C LYS A 143 8.55 -8.12 -13.89
N ALA A 144 8.03 -7.93 -12.67
CA ALA A 144 7.55 -9.03 -11.83
C ALA A 144 6.14 -9.51 -12.20
N ARG A 145 5.28 -8.62 -12.73
CA ARG A 145 3.84 -8.90 -12.95
C ARG A 145 3.30 -8.42 -14.30
N GLY A 146 4.08 -7.65 -15.05
CA GLY A 146 3.67 -7.12 -16.35
C GLY A 146 3.12 -5.69 -16.29
N PRO A 147 3.06 -5.01 -17.46
CA PRO A 147 2.67 -3.61 -17.57
C PRO A 147 1.19 -3.34 -17.23
N GLU A 148 0.31 -4.31 -17.46
CA GLU A 148 -1.14 -4.19 -17.26
C GLU A 148 -1.61 -4.68 -15.87
N HIS A 149 -0.69 -5.15 -15.04
CA HIS A 149 -1.05 -5.60 -13.70
C HIS A 149 -1.54 -4.41 -12.84
N ALA A 150 -2.55 -4.66 -12.00
CA ALA A 150 -3.18 -3.62 -11.16
C ALA A 150 -2.19 -2.74 -10.39
N SER A 151 -1.22 -3.36 -9.70
CA SER A 151 -0.17 -2.62 -8.96
C SER A 151 0.72 -1.74 -9.86
N THR A 152 0.96 -2.18 -11.10
CA THR A 152 1.71 -1.40 -12.09
C THR A 152 0.90 -0.18 -12.49
N LEU A 153 -0.37 -0.37 -12.88
CA LEU A 153 -1.25 0.70 -13.33
C LEU A 153 -1.55 1.73 -12.22
N VAL A 154 -1.71 1.29 -10.97
CA VAL A 154 -1.82 2.20 -9.82
C VAL A 154 -0.54 3.03 -9.63
N THR A 155 0.64 2.43 -9.81
CA THR A 155 1.90 3.17 -9.71
C THR A 155 2.06 4.18 -10.84
N VAL A 156 1.66 3.81 -12.07
CA VAL A 156 1.62 4.74 -13.22
C VAL A 156 0.68 5.91 -12.91
N HIS A 157 -0.54 5.63 -12.42
CA HIS A 157 -1.50 6.67 -12.06
C HIS A 157 -0.94 7.63 -11.00
N ASN A 158 -0.32 7.11 -9.93
CA ASN A 158 0.25 7.93 -8.86
C ASN A 158 1.45 8.77 -9.33
N LEU A 159 2.24 8.29 -10.31
CA LEU A 159 3.24 9.13 -10.99
C LEU A 159 2.59 10.27 -11.77
N GLY A 160 1.43 10.02 -12.40
CA GLY A 160 0.64 11.07 -13.06
C GLY A 160 0.19 12.16 -12.10
N VAL A 161 -0.33 11.77 -10.93
CA VAL A 161 -0.68 12.71 -9.85
C VAL A 161 0.55 13.51 -9.41
N LEU A 162 1.65 12.82 -9.12
CA LEU A 162 2.88 13.47 -8.66
C LEU A 162 3.43 14.49 -9.68
N TYR A 163 3.44 14.14 -10.97
CA TYR A 163 3.88 15.06 -12.02
C TYR A 163 2.95 16.25 -12.17
N LYS A 164 1.64 16.05 -12.04
CA LYS A 164 0.67 17.14 -12.04
C LYS A 164 0.98 18.13 -10.91
N ASP A 165 1.20 17.61 -9.70
CA ASP A 165 1.51 18.44 -8.53
C ASP A 165 2.84 19.20 -8.65
N GLN A 166 3.78 18.66 -9.43
CA GLN A 166 5.03 19.33 -9.81
C GLN A 166 4.88 20.32 -10.99
N GLY A 167 3.70 20.44 -11.60
CA GLY A 167 3.47 21.26 -12.80
C GLY A 167 4.00 20.65 -14.10
N LYS A 168 4.44 19.39 -14.09
CA LYS A 168 4.93 18.63 -15.25
C LYS A 168 3.74 18.06 -16.03
N MET A 169 2.97 18.94 -16.66
CA MET A 169 1.66 18.61 -17.24
C MET A 169 1.74 17.58 -18.37
N ALA A 170 2.79 17.60 -19.20
CA ALA A 170 2.97 16.65 -20.29
C ALA A 170 3.29 15.23 -19.78
N GLU A 171 4.16 15.13 -18.77
CA GLU A 171 4.50 13.87 -18.12
C GLU A 171 3.30 13.29 -17.36
N ALA A 172 2.50 14.15 -16.70
CA ALA A 172 1.26 13.75 -16.06
C ALA A 172 0.26 13.16 -17.07
N GLU A 173 0.07 13.83 -18.21
CA GLU A 173 -0.82 13.40 -19.30
C GLU A 173 -0.38 12.03 -19.86
N ALA A 174 0.92 11.85 -20.09
CA ALA A 174 1.48 10.59 -20.56
C ALA A 174 1.22 9.43 -19.57
N MET A 175 1.41 9.67 -18.27
CA MET A 175 1.14 8.66 -17.24
C MET A 175 -0.36 8.33 -17.14
N TYR A 176 -1.24 9.34 -17.12
CA TYR A 176 -2.68 9.08 -17.05
C TYR A 176 -3.22 8.35 -18.27
N ARG A 177 -2.79 8.71 -19.49
CA ARG A 177 -3.19 7.96 -20.70
C ARG A 177 -2.75 6.51 -20.64
N ARG A 178 -1.51 6.27 -20.20
CA ARG A 178 -0.99 4.91 -20.03
C ARG A 178 -1.79 4.11 -19.00
N ALA A 179 -2.12 4.71 -17.86
CA ALA A 179 -2.94 4.06 -16.85
C ALA A 179 -4.38 3.80 -17.34
N LEU A 180 -4.95 4.72 -18.12
CA LEU A 180 -6.28 4.59 -18.70
C LEU A 180 -6.35 3.41 -19.68
N GLU A 181 -5.48 3.40 -20.69
CA GLU A 181 -5.41 2.34 -21.71
C GLU A 181 -5.21 0.95 -21.07
N GLY A 182 -4.32 0.87 -20.08
CA GLY A 182 -4.07 -0.39 -19.37
C GLY A 182 -5.25 -0.84 -18.52
N ASN A 183 -5.94 0.07 -17.83
CA ASN A 183 -7.10 -0.27 -17.01
C ASN A 183 -8.30 -0.68 -17.88
N GLU A 184 -8.55 0.03 -18.98
CA GLU A 184 -9.59 -0.32 -19.95
C GLU A 184 -9.37 -1.72 -20.52
N THR A 185 -8.14 -2.04 -20.91
CA THR A 185 -7.77 -3.36 -21.44
C THR A 185 -7.93 -4.46 -20.39
N ALA A 186 -7.43 -4.24 -19.17
CA ALA A 186 -7.37 -5.28 -18.15
C ALA A 186 -8.71 -5.49 -17.40
N ARG A 187 -9.55 -4.46 -17.30
CA ARG A 187 -10.68 -4.39 -16.36
C ARG A 187 -11.96 -3.80 -16.96
N GLY A 188 -11.85 -3.10 -18.08
CA GLY A 188 -12.95 -2.44 -18.77
C GLY A 188 -13.09 -0.95 -18.46
N PRO A 189 -13.85 -0.22 -19.29
CA PRO A 189 -14.00 1.24 -19.19
C PRO A 189 -14.74 1.70 -17.93
N GLU A 190 -15.65 0.88 -17.41
CA GLU A 190 -16.50 1.22 -16.26
C GLU A 190 -15.90 0.78 -14.90
N ASP A 191 -14.70 0.20 -14.87
CA ASP A 191 -14.05 -0.16 -13.60
C ASP A 191 -13.64 1.11 -12.83
N ALA A 192 -13.74 1.06 -11.51
CA ALA A 192 -13.52 2.25 -10.67
C ALA A 192 -12.14 2.91 -10.88
N PRO A 193 -11.00 2.19 -10.95
CA PRO A 193 -9.70 2.76 -11.29
C PRO A 193 -9.65 3.42 -12.66
N THR A 194 -10.38 2.89 -13.64
CA THR A 194 -10.50 3.47 -14.99
C THR A 194 -11.17 4.83 -14.89
N LEU A 195 -12.34 4.89 -14.25
CA LEU A 195 -13.12 6.13 -14.08
C LEU A 195 -12.35 7.20 -13.28
N VAL A 196 -11.58 6.80 -12.25
CA VAL A 196 -10.71 7.72 -11.50
C VAL A 196 -9.62 8.30 -12.40
N THR A 197 -9.05 7.49 -13.30
CA THR A 197 -8.03 7.96 -14.24
C THR A 197 -8.62 8.91 -15.29
N VAL A 198 -9.82 8.60 -15.82
CA VAL A 198 -10.56 9.49 -16.72
C VAL A 198 -10.82 10.84 -16.04
N HIS A 199 -11.31 10.82 -14.81
CA HIS A 199 -11.56 12.04 -14.04
C HIS A 199 -10.30 12.90 -13.89
N ASN A 200 -9.18 12.30 -13.46
CA ASN A 200 -7.93 13.02 -13.27
C ASN A 200 -7.33 13.56 -14.58
N LEU A 201 -7.51 12.83 -15.68
CA LEU A 201 -7.10 13.28 -17.01
C LEU A 201 -7.96 14.47 -17.49
N GLY A 202 -9.28 14.43 -17.27
CA GLY A 202 -10.17 15.55 -17.57
C GLY A 202 -9.85 16.81 -16.77
N VAL A 203 -9.55 16.66 -15.47
CA VAL A 203 -9.05 17.77 -14.64
C VAL A 203 -7.73 18.31 -15.19
N LEU A 204 -6.80 17.44 -15.58
CA LEU A 204 -5.53 17.86 -16.17
C LEU A 204 -5.72 18.66 -17.47
N TYR A 205 -6.62 18.23 -18.36
CA TYR A 205 -6.91 18.96 -19.59
C TYR A 205 -7.53 20.33 -19.31
N LYS A 206 -8.44 20.43 -18.34
CA LYS A 206 -8.97 21.71 -17.88
C LYS A 206 -7.85 22.62 -17.39
N ASP A 207 -6.92 22.10 -16.59
CA ASP A 207 -5.78 22.87 -16.06
C ASP A 207 -4.83 23.34 -17.19
N GLN A 208 -4.78 22.61 -18.31
CA GLN A 208 -4.05 22.99 -19.52
C GLN A 208 -4.84 23.93 -20.48
N GLY A 209 -6.11 24.20 -20.21
CA GLY A 209 -7.01 24.96 -21.10
C GLY A 209 -7.54 24.17 -22.32
N LYS A 210 -7.34 22.85 -22.35
CA LYS A 210 -7.81 21.92 -23.39
C LYS A 210 -9.26 21.49 -23.14
N MET A 211 -10.20 22.43 -23.29
CA MET A 211 -11.61 22.21 -22.90
C MET A 211 -12.29 21.15 -23.76
N ALA A 212 -11.96 21.06 -25.05
CA ALA A 212 -12.55 20.05 -25.94
C ALA A 212 -12.17 18.62 -25.52
N GLU A 213 -10.92 18.43 -25.08
CA GLU A 213 -10.42 17.15 -24.58
C GLU A 213 -10.93 16.83 -23.17
N ALA A 214 -11.27 17.83 -22.36
CA ALA A 214 -11.83 17.65 -21.02
C ALA A 214 -13.31 17.21 -21.03
N GLU A 215 -14.03 17.49 -22.12
CA GLU A 215 -15.47 17.19 -22.28
C GLU A 215 -15.75 15.88 -23.02
N ALA A 216 -14.71 15.23 -23.57
CA ALA A 216 -14.78 13.97 -24.32
C ALA A 216 -14.72 12.74 -23.40
#